data_AF-A0A1Q9GTF1-F1
#
_entry.id   AF-A0A1Q9GTF1-F1
#
_cell.length_a   1.000
_cell.length_b   1.000
_cell.length_c   1.000
_cell.angle_alpha   90.00
_cell.angle_beta   90.00
_cell.angle_gamma   90.00
#
_symmetry.space_group_name_H-M   'P 1'
#
loop_
_entity.id
_entity.type
_entity.pdbx_description
1 polymer ?
#
loop_
_entity_poly.entity_id
_entity_poly.type
_entity_poly.pdbx_seq_one_letter_code
_entity_poly.pdbx_strand_id
1 'polypeptide(L)'
;MDMLKGNSLIFAAIAVAFGISGCQSADPGTYGLYKDYRLQSDNKAYAIGTNKIAGAAWGARDIQEAQKLAIETCVKLGGKNCNIVDINGSSVAN
;
A
#
# COMPACT_ATOMS: atom_id res chain seq x y z
N MET A 1 15.10 -36.57 52.12
CA MET A 1 14.54 -35.29 52.60
C MET A 1 14.08 -34.54 51.35
N ASP A 2 12.94 -34.95 50.81
CA ASP A 2 11.64 -34.32 51.12
C ASP A 2 11.56 -32.98 50.37
N MET A 3 10.74 -32.75 49.36
CA MET A 3 9.42 -33.28 49.05
C MET A 3 9.12 -33.17 47.54
N LEU A 4 8.64 -34.27 46.95
CA LEU A 4 7.70 -34.20 45.84
C LEU A 4 6.37 -33.61 46.36
N LYS A 5 5.89 -32.56 45.68
CA LYS A 5 4.51 -32.07 45.72
C LYS A 5 4.26 -31.58 44.30
N GLY A 6 3.72 -32.38 43.38
CA GLY A 6 2.38 -32.93 43.42
C GLY A 6 1.39 -31.81 43.16
N ASN A 7 1.04 -31.52 41.90
CA ASN A 7 -0.36 -31.52 41.45
C ASN A 7 -0.53 -31.29 39.95
N SER A 8 -1.33 -32.18 39.35
CA SER A 8 -2.23 -32.02 38.21
C SER A 8 -1.78 -31.27 36.95
N LEU A 9 -1.53 -32.11 35.94
CA LEU A 9 -1.94 -31.93 34.54
C LEU A 9 -3.18 -31.03 34.40
N ILE A 10 -3.00 -29.85 33.82
CA ILE A 10 -4.03 -29.20 33.01
C ILE A 10 -3.35 -28.79 31.70
N PHE A 11 -3.39 -29.69 30.72
CA PHE A 11 -3.19 -29.36 29.31
C PHE A 11 -4.39 -28.54 28.85
N ALA A 12 -4.38 -27.24 29.14
CA ALA A 12 -5.27 -26.30 28.48
C ALA A 12 -4.60 -25.90 27.15
N ALA A 13 -4.91 -26.66 26.11
CA ALA A 13 -4.64 -26.26 24.73
C ALA A 13 -5.43 -24.99 24.41
N ILE A 14 -4.84 -23.83 24.65
CA ILE A 14 -5.36 -22.58 24.09
C ILE A 14 -4.90 -22.57 22.63
N ALA A 15 -5.74 -23.09 21.75
CA ALA A 15 -5.68 -22.82 20.33
C ALA A 15 -5.97 -21.33 20.14
N VAL A 16 -4.95 -20.49 20.26
CA VAL A 16 -5.04 -19.09 19.84
C VAL A 16 -5.16 -19.12 18.33
N ALA A 17 -6.40 -18.89 17.88
CA ALA A 17 -6.76 -18.78 16.49
C ALA A 17 -5.77 -17.87 15.76
N PHE A 18 -5.37 -18.33 14.57
CA PHE A 18 -4.58 -17.60 13.58
C PHE A 18 -5.23 -16.25 13.26
N GLY A 19 -4.85 -15.22 14.02
CA GLY A 19 -5.01 -13.83 13.61
C GLY A 19 -3.80 -13.46 12.75
N ILE A 20 -3.72 -13.96 11.51
CA ILE A 20 -2.89 -13.29 10.51
C ILE A 20 -3.57 -11.97 10.18
N SER A 21 -3.39 -10.99 11.08
CA SER A 21 -3.52 -9.58 10.74
C SER A 21 -2.51 -9.35 9.63
N GLY A 22 -2.96 -9.51 8.39
CA GLY A 22 -2.23 -9.09 7.22
C GLY A 22 -2.11 -7.59 7.29
N CYS A 23 -1.09 -7.10 8.00
CA CYS A 23 -0.49 -5.83 7.64
C CYS A 23 -0.01 -6.02 6.21
N GLN A 24 -0.84 -5.66 5.23
CA GLN A 24 -0.35 -5.36 3.90
C GLN A 24 0.68 -4.27 4.15
N SER A 25 1.95 -4.64 4.18
CA SER A 25 3.05 -3.70 4.20
C SER A 25 2.83 -2.80 3.00
N ALA A 26 2.27 -1.62 3.26
CA ALA A 26 2.25 -0.54 2.33
C ALA A 26 3.73 -0.32 2.04
N ASP A 27 4.13 -0.54 0.79
CA ASP A 27 5.52 -0.31 0.42
C ASP A 27 5.83 1.14 0.81
N PRO A 28 6.85 1.38 1.65
CA PRO A 28 7.10 2.69 2.22
C PRO A 28 7.33 3.75 1.14
N GLY A 29 7.85 3.36 -0.04
CA GLY A 29 7.98 4.25 -1.20
C GLY A 29 6.62 4.66 -1.77
N THR A 30 5.70 3.71 -1.93
CA THR A 30 4.35 3.94 -2.44
C THR A 30 3.50 4.81 -1.51
N TYR A 31 3.59 4.60 -0.19
CA TYR A 31 2.91 5.43 0.79
C TYR A 31 3.46 6.86 0.85
N GLY A 32 4.79 7.01 0.84
CA GLY A 32 5.45 8.33 0.83
C GLY A 32 5.05 9.14 -0.41
N LEU A 33 5.15 8.52 -1.60
CA LEU A 33 4.78 9.15 -2.86
C LEU A 33 3.29 9.57 -2.87
N TYR A 34 2.39 8.74 -2.33
CA TYR A 34 0.98 9.09 -2.27
C TYR A 34 0.72 10.30 -1.35
N LYS A 35 1.42 10.38 -0.21
CA LYS A 35 1.33 11.56 0.67
C LYS A 35 1.77 12.83 -0.05
N ASP A 36 2.91 12.80 -0.74
CA ASP A 36 3.43 13.96 -1.49
C ASP A 36 2.48 14.36 -2.62
N TYR A 37 1.92 13.38 -3.33
CA TYR A 37 0.86 13.58 -4.31
C TYR A 37 -0.36 14.30 -3.72
N ARG A 38 -0.83 13.92 -2.53
CA ARG A 38 -2.01 14.54 -1.89
C ARG A 38 -1.80 16.02 -1.57
N LEU A 39 -0.55 16.46 -1.34
CA LEU A 39 -0.21 17.84 -1.01
C LEU A 39 -0.23 18.79 -2.22
N GLN A 40 -0.17 18.28 -3.45
CA GLN A 40 -0.15 19.12 -4.65
C GLN A 40 -1.54 19.68 -4.97
N SER A 41 -1.64 20.90 -5.50
CA SER A 41 -2.93 21.57 -5.78
C SER A 41 -3.28 21.68 -7.27
N ASP A 42 -2.30 21.44 -8.13
CA ASP A 42 -2.40 21.49 -9.59
C ASP A 42 -2.98 20.19 -10.18
N ASN A 43 -3.05 20.12 -11.52
CA ASN A 43 -3.49 18.91 -12.23
C ASN A 43 -2.50 17.78 -11.98
N LYS A 44 -3.01 16.72 -11.33
CA LYS A 44 -2.21 15.61 -10.82
C LYS A 44 -2.90 14.27 -10.98
N ALA A 45 -2.10 13.24 -11.14
CA ALA A 45 -2.57 11.86 -11.19
C ALA A 45 -1.61 10.92 -10.45
N TYR A 46 -2.16 9.82 -9.94
CA TYR A 46 -1.43 8.77 -9.27
C TYR A 46 -1.78 7.42 -9.89
N ALA A 47 -0.73 6.67 -10.22
CA ALA A 47 -0.79 5.34 -10.81
C ALA A 47 -0.12 4.33 -9.89
N ILE A 48 -0.67 3.11 -9.84
CA ILE A 48 -0.06 1.98 -9.13
C ILE A 48 -0.07 0.74 -9.99
N GLY A 49 1.06 0.02 -10.00
CA GLY A 49 1.19 -1.29 -10.62
C GLY A 49 0.76 -2.41 -9.68
N THR A 50 0.41 -3.55 -10.26
CA THR A 50 0.09 -4.81 -9.56
C THR A 50 1.21 -5.32 -8.64
N ASN A 51 2.46 -4.92 -8.89
CA ASN A 51 3.62 -5.19 -8.05
C ASN A 51 3.89 -4.11 -7.00
N LYS A 52 2.91 -3.25 -6.70
CA LYS A 52 2.96 -2.16 -5.70
C LYS A 52 3.95 -1.04 -5.98
N ILE A 53 4.55 -0.99 -7.17
CA ILE A 53 5.36 0.15 -7.61
C ILE A 53 4.40 1.22 -8.12
N ALA A 54 4.54 2.43 -7.59
CA ALA A 54 3.68 3.56 -7.95
C ALA A 54 4.44 4.63 -8.75
N GLY A 55 3.67 5.40 -9.51
CA GLY A 55 4.12 6.61 -10.20
C GLY A 55 3.11 7.72 -9.97
N ALA A 56 3.59 8.95 -9.89
CA ALA A 56 2.74 10.12 -9.71
C ALA A 56 3.24 11.25 -10.59
N ALA A 57 2.33 12.12 -11.01
CA ALA A 57 2.66 13.35 -11.71
C ALA A 57 1.77 14.48 -11.20
N TRP A 58 2.36 15.67 -11.19
CA TRP A 58 1.75 16.94 -10.83
C TRP A 58 2.50 18.05 -11.60
N GLY A 59 1.93 19.23 -11.68
CA GLY A 59 2.37 20.38 -12.46
C GLY A 59 2.03 20.25 -13.94
N ALA A 60 1.16 19.31 -14.32
CA ALA A 60 0.77 19.09 -15.70
C ALA A 60 -0.18 20.20 -16.18
N ARG A 61 -0.20 20.45 -17.49
CA ARG A 61 -1.08 21.46 -18.10
C ARG A 61 -2.55 21.07 -17.99
N ASP A 62 -2.83 19.78 -18.07
CA ASP A 62 -4.15 19.20 -17.96
C ASP A 62 -4.14 17.80 -17.32
N ILE A 63 -5.34 17.27 -17.06
CA ILE A 63 -5.54 15.96 -16.41
C ILE A 63 -5.07 14.79 -17.30
N GLN A 64 -5.10 14.93 -18.62
CA GLN A 64 -4.71 13.86 -19.54
C GLN A 64 -3.18 13.71 -19.55
N GLU A 65 -2.46 14.84 -19.57
CA GLU A 65 -1.01 14.90 -19.42
C GLU A 65 -0.58 14.35 -18.06
N ALA A 66 -1.27 14.73 -16.97
CA ALA A 66 -0.97 14.20 -15.63
C ALA A 66 -1.08 12.67 -15.57
N GLN A 67 -2.16 12.10 -16.11
CA GLN A 67 -2.35 10.64 -16.16
C GLN A 67 -1.26 9.95 -16.96
N LYS A 68 -0.94 10.48 -18.16
CA LYS A 68 0.12 9.93 -19.00
C LYS A 68 1.46 9.90 -18.26
N LEU A 69 1.86 11.02 -17.65
CA LEU A 69 3.12 11.12 -16.91
C LEU A 69 3.16 10.21 -15.67
N ALA A 70 2.04 10.06 -14.96
CA ALA A 70 1.96 9.15 -13.81
C ALA A 70 2.15 7.68 -14.23
N ILE A 71 1.54 7.26 -15.34
CA ILE A 71 1.70 5.90 -15.90
C ILE A 71 3.13 5.70 -16.40
N GLU A 72 3.68 6.65 -17.17
CA GLU A 72 5.07 6.58 -17.65
C GLU A 72 6.05 6.45 -16.49
N THR A 73 5.84 7.21 -15.41
CA THR A 73 6.66 7.14 -14.20
C THR A 73 6.55 5.78 -13.53
N CYS A 74 5.33 5.24 -13.38
CA CYS A 74 5.10 3.92 -12.81
C CYS A 74 5.84 2.83 -13.62
N VAL A 75 5.71 2.85 -14.95
CA VAL A 75 6.38 1.89 -15.84
C VAL A 75 7.91 2.05 -15.79
N LYS A 76 8.42 3.28 -15.81
CA LYS A 76 9.86 3.57 -15.75
C LYS A 76 10.51 3.07 -14.46
N LEU A 77 9.77 3.06 -13.35
CA LEU A 77 10.20 2.52 -12.07
C LEU A 77 10.07 0.99 -11.98
N GLY A 78 9.59 0.32 -13.03
CA GLY A 78 9.42 -1.13 -13.07
C GLY A 78 8.02 -1.61 -12.66
N GLY A 79 7.03 -0.72 -12.60
CA GLY A 79 5.65 -1.06 -12.33
C GLY A 79 5.04 -1.97 -13.41
N LYS A 80 4.28 -2.98 -12.97
CA LYS A 80 3.60 -3.94 -13.85
C LYS A 80 2.10 -3.66 -13.88
N ASN A 81 1.51 -3.58 -15.07
CA ASN A 81 0.09 -3.27 -15.26
C ASN A 81 -0.31 -2.00 -14.49
N CYS A 82 0.41 -0.91 -14.72
CA CYS A 82 0.17 0.37 -14.08
C CYS A 82 -1.20 0.92 -14.48
N ASN A 83 -2.04 1.25 -13.49
CA ASN A 83 -3.36 1.85 -13.70
C ASN A 83 -3.50 3.12 -12.87
N ILE A 84 -4.26 4.09 -13.39
CA ILE A 84 -4.66 5.27 -12.63
C ILE A 84 -5.63 4.85 -11.55
N VAL A 85 -5.38 5.31 -10.33
CA VAL A 85 -6.27 5.04 -9.17
C VAL A 85 -6.71 6.32 -8.46
N ASP A 86 -6.10 7.47 -8.76
CA ASP A 86 -6.48 8.76 -8.17
C ASP A 86 -6.15 9.91 -9.14
N ILE A 87 -7.12 10.80 -9.35
CA ILE A 87 -7.00 12.00 -10.17
C ILE A 87 -7.43 13.19 -9.32
N ASN A 88 -6.58 14.20 -9.19
CA ASN A 88 -6.83 15.40 -8.39
C ASN A 88 -7.34 15.10 -6.96
N GLY A 89 -6.89 14.02 -6.33
CA GLY A 89 -7.30 13.61 -4.97
C GLY A 89 -8.64 12.86 -4.91
N SER A 90 -9.26 12.61 -6.07
CA SER A 90 -10.45 11.79 -6.22
C SER A 90 -10.07 10.41 -6.73
N SER A 91 -10.32 9.39 -5.91
CA SER A 91 -10.09 8.00 -6.31
C SER A 91 -10.92 7.64 -7.53
N VAL A 92 -10.28 7.02 -8.52
CA VAL A 92 -10.94 6.49 -9.71
C VAL A 92 -11.39 5.08 -9.36
N ALA A 93 -12.70 4.88 -9.25
CA ALA A 93 -13.25 3.53 -9.16
C ALA A 93 -12.98 2.81 -10.49
N ASN A 94 -12.34 1.64 -10.41
CA ASN A 94 -12.31 0.67 -11.52
C ASN A 94 -13.56 -0.20 -11.46
#